data_AF-A0A7X2D880-F1
#
_entry.id   AF-A0A7X2D880-F1
#
_cell.length_a   1.000
_cell.length_b   1.000
_cell.length_c   1.000
_cell.angle_alpha   90.00
_cell.angle_beta   90.00
_cell.angle_gamma   90.00
#
_symmetry.space_group_name_H-M   'P 1'
#
loop_
_entity.id
_entity.type
_entity.pdbx_description
1 polymer ?
#
loop_
_entity_poly.entity_id
_entity_poly.type
_entity_poly.pdbx_seq_one_letter_code
_entity_poly.pdbx_strand_id
1 'polypeptide(L)' 'MNIGVINESSKIENRAGLTPSSVSLLVEKGLTVYVQAGAGLKAGYTNEEYVAQGAKIVFTKDEVFGRSD' A
#
# COMPACT_ATOMS: atom_id res chain seq x y z
N MET A 1 15.44 -0.75 0.76
CA MET A 1 14.52 -0.87 1.89
C MET A 1 13.10 -0.81 1.33
N ASN A 2 12.25 -1.76 1.70
CA ASN A 2 10.95 -2.02 1.13
C ASN A 2 9.86 -1.78 2.16
N ILE A 3 8.82 -1.06 1.79
CA ILE A 3 7.72 -0.69 2.67
C ILE A 3 6.47 -1.48 2.28
N GLY A 4 5.78 -2.04 3.26
CA GLY A 4 4.56 -2.80 3.07
C GLY A 4 3.32 -2.07 3.61
N VAL A 5 2.22 -2.09 2.86
CA VAL A 5 0.90 -1.60 3.28
C VAL A 5 -0.10 -2.73 3.18
N ILE A 6 -0.66 -3.15 4.30
CA ILE A 6 -1.69 -4.20 4.37
C ILE A 6 -3.10 -3.61 4.43
N ASN A 7 -4.08 -4.40 4.05
CA ASN A 7 -5.48 -4.10 4.29
C ASN A 7 -5.84 -4.44 5.75
N GLU A 8 -6.47 -3.51 6.43
CA GLU A 8 -6.89 -3.66 7.82
C GLU A 8 -7.91 -4.79 7.98
N SER A 9 -7.70 -5.67 8.95
CA SER A 9 -8.63 -6.79 9.23
C SER A 9 -9.86 -6.35 10.02
N SER A 10 -9.80 -5.18 10.67
CA SER A 10 -10.92 -4.66 11.46
C SER A 10 -12.05 -4.17 10.56
N LYS A 11 -13.29 -4.50 10.94
CA LYS A 11 -14.50 -4.09 10.21
C LYS A 11 -14.81 -2.60 10.38
N ILE A 12 -14.40 -2.01 11.49
CA ILE A 12 -14.65 -0.59 11.83
C ILE A 12 -13.48 0.32 11.46
N GLU A 13 -12.35 -0.25 11.05
CA GLU A 13 -11.19 0.51 10.60
C GLU A 13 -11.30 0.73 9.09
N ASN A 14 -11.26 2.01 8.72
CA ASN A 14 -11.40 2.46 7.33
C ASN A 14 -10.15 3.19 6.84
N ARG A 15 -9.15 3.45 7.70
CA ARG A 15 -7.92 4.11 7.30
C ARG A 15 -7.01 3.16 6.53
N ALA A 16 -6.13 3.74 5.73
CA ALA A 16 -5.02 3.06 5.06
C ALA A 16 -3.70 3.49 5.71
N GLY A 17 -2.73 2.58 5.81
CA GLY A 17 -1.42 2.88 6.41
C GLY A 17 -0.60 3.92 5.63
N LEU A 18 -0.85 4.04 4.32
CA LEU A 18 -0.29 5.10 3.46
C LEU A 18 -1.34 5.60 2.47
N THR A 19 -1.28 6.89 2.15
CA THR A 19 -2.02 7.48 1.02
C THR A 19 -1.20 7.39 -0.27
N PRO A 20 -1.83 7.45 -1.46
CA PRO A 20 -1.09 7.49 -2.72
C PRO A 20 -0.04 8.62 -2.77
N SER A 21 -0.35 9.80 -2.24
CA SER A 21 0.60 10.92 -2.17
C SER A 21 1.85 10.60 -1.34
N SER A 22 1.69 9.89 -0.21
CA SER A 22 2.83 9.45 0.60
C SER A 22 3.65 8.36 -0.10
N VAL A 23 3.00 7.48 -0.86
CA VAL A 23 3.71 6.48 -1.70
C VAL A 23 4.63 7.16 -2.69
N SER A 24 4.13 8.18 -3.40
CA SER A 24 4.90 8.92 -4.40
C SER A 24 6.22 9.44 -3.82
N LEU A 25 6.16 10.08 -2.65
CA LEU A 25 7.35 10.61 -1.95
C LEU A 25 8.35 9.51 -1.55
N LEU A 26 7.88 8.32 -1.19
CA LEU A 26 8.75 7.18 -0.84
C LEU A 26 9.41 6.60 -2.09
N VAL A 27 8.66 6.48 -3.17
CA VAL A 27 9.16 6.01 -4.47
C VAL A 27 10.19 6.98 -5.04
N GLU A 28 9.98 8.29 -4.95
CA GLU A 28 10.95 9.32 -5.34
C GLU A 28 12.27 9.21 -4.56
N LYS A 29 12.23 8.75 -3.32
CA LYS A 29 13.42 8.47 -2.49
C LYS A 29 14.10 7.14 -2.83
N GLY A 30 13.64 6.42 -3.86
CA GLY A 30 14.18 5.14 -4.29
C GLY A 30 13.73 3.94 -3.45
N LEU A 31 12.69 4.11 -2.62
CA LEU A 31 12.12 3.01 -1.84
C LEU A 31 11.07 2.26 -2.66
N THR A 32 10.98 0.94 -2.46
CA THR A 32 9.91 0.16 -3.08
C THR A 32 8.73 0.05 -2.11
N VAL A 33 7.53 0.38 -2.57
CA VAL A 33 6.30 0.26 -1.78
C VAL A 33 5.44 -0.87 -2.33
N TYR A 34 5.12 -1.85 -1.49
CA TYR A 34 4.17 -2.93 -1.78
C TYR A 34 2.85 -2.65 -1.06
N VAL A 35 1.74 -2.66 -1.80
CA VAL A 35 0.40 -2.38 -1.26
C VAL A 35 -0.48 -3.59 -1.50
N GLN A 36 -1.11 -4.11 -0.45
CA GLN A 36 -2.09 -5.16 -0.59
C GLN A 36 -3.29 -4.65 -1.39
N ALA A 37 -3.75 -5.43 -2.36
CA ALA A 37 -4.95 -5.16 -3.12
C ALA A 37 -6.13 -4.83 -2.19
N GLY A 38 -6.73 -3.66 -2.39
CA GLY A 38 -7.86 -3.18 -1.63
C GLY A 38 -7.53 -2.50 -0.30
N ALA A 39 -6.25 -2.34 0.08
CA ALA A 39 -5.86 -1.72 1.35
C ALA A 39 -6.33 -0.28 1.52
N GLY A 40 -6.46 0.48 0.42
CA GLY A 40 -6.95 1.86 0.47
C GLY A 40 -8.42 2.06 0.20
N LEU A 41 -9.17 1.01 -0.20
CA LEU A 41 -10.54 1.19 -0.74
C LEU A 41 -11.49 1.82 0.28
N LYS A 42 -11.40 1.38 1.54
CA LYS A 42 -12.22 1.95 2.63
C LYS A 42 -11.83 3.40 2.97
N ALA A 43 -10.60 3.80 2.66
CA ALA A 43 -10.10 5.16 2.80
C ALA A 43 -10.39 6.04 1.57
N GLY A 44 -11.00 5.47 0.52
CA GLY A 44 -11.31 6.17 -0.73
C GLY A 44 -10.20 6.12 -1.78
N TYR A 45 -9.18 5.28 -1.61
CA TYR A 45 -8.08 5.13 -2.57
C TYR A 45 -8.16 3.79 -3.30
N THR A 46 -8.16 3.85 -4.62
CA THR A 46 -8.16 2.70 -5.52
C THR A 46 -6.76 2.09 -5.68
N ASN A 47 -6.70 0.84 -6.13
CA ASN A 47 -5.41 0.21 -6.42
C ASN A 47 -4.66 0.96 -7.53
N GLU A 48 -5.41 1.45 -8.51
CA GLU A 48 -4.93 2.20 -9.66
C GLU A 48 -4.26 3.51 -9.23
N GLU A 49 -4.82 4.20 -8.23
CA GLU A 49 -4.18 5.39 -7.64
C GLU A 49 -2.83 5.06 -7.01
N TYR A 50 -2.71 3.94 -6.30
CA TYR A 50 -1.41 3.52 -5.76
C TYR A 50 -0.40 3.17 -6.87
N VAL A 51 -0.84 2.44 -7.89
CA VAL A 51 0.02 2.08 -9.04
C VAL A 51 0.49 3.31 -9.79
N ALA A 52 -0.39 4.30 -9.98
CA ALA A 52 -0.05 5.57 -10.63
C ALA A 52 1.05 6.35 -9.87
N GLN A 53 1.19 6.12 -8.55
CA GLN A 53 2.25 6.71 -7.72
C GLN A 53 3.48 5.80 -7.56
N GLY A 54 3.54 4.69 -8.30
CA GLY A 54 4.70 3.79 -8.33
C GLY A 54 4.67 2.66 -7.29
N ALA A 55 3.55 2.45 -6.59
CA ALA A 55 3.40 1.26 -5.75
C ALA A 55 3.28 -0.02 -6.58
N LYS A 56 3.68 -1.14 -5.97
CA LYS A 56 3.46 -2.49 -6.49
C LYS A 56 2.31 -3.14 -5.74
N ILE A 57 1.24 -3.48 -6.46
CA ILE A 57 0.10 -4.19 -5.86
C ILE A 57 0.44 -5.67 -5.66
N VAL A 58 0.11 -6.19 -4.49
CA VAL A 58 0.25 -7.61 -4.13
C VAL A 58 -1.08 -8.12 -3.58
N PHE A 59 -1.34 -9.42 -3.68
CA PHE A 59 -2.70 -9.94 -3.43
C PHE A 59 -2.91 -10.51 -2.03
N THR A 60 -1.83 -10.79 -1.30
CA THR A 60 -1.89 -11.42 0.02
C THR A 60 -1.12 -10.62 1.06
N LYS A 61 -1.54 -10.75 2.33
CA LYS A 61 -0.80 -10.17 3.47
C LYS A 61 0.59 -10.78 3.59
N ASP A 62 0.69 -12.09 3.39
CA ASP A 62 1.95 -12.82 3.46
C ASP A 62 2.96 -12.32 2.42
N GLU A 63 2.50 -11.98 1.21
CA GLU A 63 3.36 -11.40 0.17
C GLU A 63 3.83 -9.99 0.51
N VAL A 64 3.00 -9.17 1.19
CA VAL A 64 3.45 -7.87 1.71
C VAL A 64 4.57 -8.11 2.73
N PHE A 65 4.31 -8.91 3.75
CA PHE A 65 5.27 -9.17 4.84
C PHE A 65 6.57 -9.80 4.34
N GLY A 66 6.51 -10.71 3.36
CA GLY A 66 7.69 -11.36 2.81
C GLY A 66 8.54 -10.49 1.89
N ARG A 67 8.02 -9.34 1.44
CA ARG A 67 8.74 -8.42 0.53
C ARG A 67 9.12 -7.10 1.18
N SER A 68 8.47 -6.71 2.28
CA SER A 68 8.83 -5.53 3.07
C SER A 68 9.95 -5.84 4.07
N ASP A 69 10.75 -4.82 4.39
CA ASP A 69 11.73 -4.88 5.48
C ASP A 69 11.11 -4.52 6.84
#